data_AF-A0A1E7KGL2-F1
#
_entry.id   AF-A0A1E7KGL2-F1
#
_cell.length_a   1.000
_cell.length_b   1.000
_cell.length_c   1.000
_cell.angle_alpha   90.00
_cell.angle_beta   90.00
_cell.angle_gamma   90.00
#
_symmetry.space_group_name_H-M   'P 1'
#
loop_
_entity.id
_entity.type
_entity.pdbx_description
1 polymer ?
#
loop_
_entity_poly.entity_id
_entity_poly.type
_entity_poly.pdbx_seq_one_letter_code
_entity_poly.pdbx_strand_id
1 'polypeptide(L)'
;MTARSALGLRLVLALLFTPVFLAGTALFWFWATQSGAGAVPTADSLYTLTAICGGLSLFALTDLIVVVRRRSRRRPPPDRSEGAA
;
A
#
# COMPACT_ATOMS: atom_id res chain seq x y z
N MET A 1 18.95 13.63 -21.47
CA MET A 1 18.57 12.27 -21.05
C MET A 1 17.93 12.30 -19.66
N THR A 2 16.60 12.38 -19.54
CA THR A 2 15.88 12.38 -18.25
C THR A 2 14.66 11.44 -18.21
N ALA A 3 14.43 10.66 -19.26
CA ALA A 3 13.18 9.92 -19.45
C ALA A 3 12.98 8.73 -18.51
N ARG A 4 14.06 8.10 -18.04
CA ARG A 4 13.97 6.84 -17.27
C ARG A 4 13.62 7.04 -15.78
N SER A 5 13.87 8.25 -15.24
CA SER A 5 13.58 8.59 -13.83
C SER A 5 12.16 9.13 -13.63
N ALA A 6 11.67 9.96 -14.56
CA ALA A 6 10.30 10.48 -14.50
C ALA A 6 9.25 9.37 -14.63
N LEU A 7 9.51 8.36 -15.48
CA LEU A 7 8.60 7.22 -15.64
C LEU A 7 8.52 6.36 -14.37
N GLY A 8 9.67 6.06 -13.75
CA GLY A 8 9.73 5.26 -12.53
C GLY A 8 9.06 5.96 -11.35
N LEU A 9 9.30 7.26 -11.17
CA LEU A 9 8.68 8.06 -10.11
C LEU A 9 7.16 8.17 -10.30
N ARG A 10 6.69 8.42 -11.52
CA ARG A 10 5.25 8.48 -11.81
C ARG A 10 4.55 7.14 -11.62
N LEU A 11 5.20 6.03 -12.01
CA LEU A 11 4.69 4.69 -11.74
C LEU A 11 4.63 4.40 -10.24
N VAL A 12 5.62 4.83 -9.45
CA VAL A 12 5.61 4.68 -7.99
C VAL A 12 4.49 5.51 -7.36
N LEU A 13 4.33 6.76 -7.78
CA LEU A 13 3.25 7.63 -7.29
C LEU A 13 1.88 7.06 -7.64
N ALA A 14 1.67 6.62 -8.88
CA ALA A 14 0.44 5.97 -9.29
C ALA A 14 0.19 4.68 -8.49
N LEU A 15 1.20 3.82 -8.34
CA LEU A 15 1.11 2.56 -7.62
C LEU A 15 0.86 2.75 -6.11
N LEU A 16 1.21 3.90 -5.53
CA LEU A 16 0.89 4.25 -4.14
C LEU A 16 -0.50 4.91 -4.02
N PHE A 17 -0.83 5.82 -4.94
CA PHE A 17 -2.11 6.52 -4.92
C PHE A 17 -3.29 5.60 -5.22
N THR A 18 -3.14 4.66 -6.16
CA THR A 18 -4.20 3.72 -6.52
C THR A 18 -4.69 2.88 -5.33
N PRO A 19 -3.84 2.16 -4.57
CA PRO A 19 -4.29 1.39 -3.42
C PRO A 19 -4.82 2.27 -2.28
N VAL A 20 -4.26 3.46 -2.05
CA VAL A 20 -4.81 4.45 -1.09
C VAL A 20 -6.23 4.83 -1.46
N PHE A 21 -6.45 5.20 -2.72
CA PHE A 21 -7.75 5.65 -3.20
C PHE A 21 -8.76 4.51 -3.14
N LEU A 22 -8.36 3.31 -3.56
CA LEU A 22 -9.21 2.12 -3.54
C LEU A 22 -9.58 1.70 -2.11
N ALA A 23 -8.66 1.81 -1.15
CA ALA A 23 -8.95 1.58 0.26
C ALA A 23 -9.94 2.62 0.81
N GLY A 24 -9.75 3.90 0.48
CA GLY A 24 -10.69 4.97 0.83
C GLY A 24 -12.09 4.74 0.25
N THR A 25 -12.16 4.38 -1.04
CA THR A 25 -13.43 4.02 -1.71
C THR A 25 -14.08 2.81 -1.07
N ALA A 26 -13.32 1.76 -0.75
CA ALA A 26 -13.85 0.57 -0.09
C ALA A 26 -14.40 0.88 1.30
N LEU A 27 -13.71 1.72 2.08
CA LEU A 27 -14.19 2.18 3.39
C LEU A 27 -15.47 2.99 3.26
N PHE A 28 -15.52 3.90 2.29
CA PHE A 28 -16.68 4.76 2.04
C PHE A 28 -17.88 3.94 1.56
N TRP A 29 -17.65 2.96 0.69
CA TRP A 29 -18.66 2.01 0.22
C TRP A 29 -19.18 1.15 1.38
N PHE A 30 -18.28 0.60 2.20
CA PHE A 30 -18.65 -0.21 3.37
C PHE A 30 -19.50 0.61 4.37
N TRP A 31 -19.09 1.85 4.64
CA TRP A 31 -19.85 2.75 5.50
C TRP A 31 -21.22 3.10 4.90
N ALA A 32 -21.30 3.30 3.58
CA ALA A 32 -22.56 3.51 2.89
C ALA A 32 -23.48 2.28 2.97
N THR A 33 -22.93 1.06 2.85
CA THR A 33 -23.71 -0.19 2.99
C THR A 33 -24.17 -0.45 4.42
N GLN A 34 -23.39 -0.02 5.42
CA GLN A 34 -23.71 -0.15 6.84
C GLN A 34 -24.68 0.91 7.36
N SER A 35 -24.89 1.98 6.61
CA SER A 35 -25.90 3.00 6.92
C SER A 35 -27.35 2.49 6.74
N GLY A 36 -27.54 1.21 6.39
CA GLY A 36 -28.83 0.51 6.36
C GLY A 36 -29.36 0.21 7.76
N ALA A 37 -30.52 0.77 8.09
CA ALA A 37 -31.16 0.70 9.39
C ALA A 37 -31.46 -0.73 9.87
N GLY A 38 -30.99 -1.12 11.06
CA GLY A 38 -31.51 -2.32 11.72
C GLY A 38 -30.65 -2.96 12.81
N ALA A 39 -30.50 -2.27 13.94
CA ALA A 39 -30.39 -2.81 15.29
C ALA A 39 -29.79 -4.23 15.52
N VAL A 40 -28.51 -4.32 15.91
CA VAL A 40 -28.05 -5.10 17.10
C VAL A 40 -26.57 -4.77 17.47
N PRO A 41 -26.30 -4.23 18.68
CA PRO A 41 -24.94 -3.92 19.14
C PRO A 41 -24.22 -5.17 19.64
N THR A 42 -23.15 -5.62 18.97
CA THR A 42 -21.92 -6.26 19.54
C THR A 42 -21.06 -6.92 18.46
N ALA A 43 -21.66 -7.69 17.54
CA ALA A 43 -20.89 -8.37 16.47
C ALA A 43 -20.45 -7.42 15.35
N ASP A 44 -21.30 -6.45 15.02
CA ASP A 44 -21.08 -5.52 13.91
C ASP A 44 -19.92 -4.54 14.18
N SER A 45 -19.76 -4.14 15.44
CA SER A 45 -18.66 -3.27 15.88
C SER A 45 -17.31 -4.00 15.85
N LEU A 46 -17.27 -5.29 16.21
CA LEU A 46 -16.09 -6.15 16.11
C LEU A 46 -15.71 -6.39 14.64
N TYR A 47 -16.70 -6.63 13.78
CA TYR A 47 -16.49 -6.81 12.36
C TYR A 47 -15.97 -5.53 11.70
N THR A 48 -16.49 -4.36 12.10
CA THR A 48 -15.99 -3.04 11.67
C THR A 48 -14.55 -2.82 12.11
N LEU A 49 -14.21 -3.11 13.37
CA LEU A 49 -12.84 -2.95 13.87
C LEU A 49 -11.87 -3.90 13.15
N THR A 50 -12.29 -5.13 12.90
CA THR A 50 -11.52 -6.13 12.15
C THR A 50 -11.34 -5.72 10.70
N ALA A 51 -12.37 -5.16 10.07
CA ALA A 51 -12.29 -4.62 8.71
C ALA A 51 -11.33 -3.42 8.63
N ILE A 52 -11.38 -2.51 9.60
CA ILE A 52 -10.44 -1.37 9.69
C ILE A 52 -9.02 -1.90 9.91
N CYS A 53 -8.83 -2.81 10.87
CA CYS A 53 -7.53 -3.36 11.20
C CYS A 53 -6.94 -4.15 10.02
N GLY A 54 -7.76 -4.94 9.34
CA GLY A 54 -7.40 -5.66 8.12
C GLY A 54 -7.05 -4.72 6.97
N GLY A 55 -7.83 -3.66 6.77
CA GLY A 55 -7.55 -2.62 5.77
C GLY A 55 -6.23 -1.90 6.04
N LEU A 56 -5.99 -1.52 7.31
CA LEU A 56 -4.73 -0.90 7.74
C LEU A 56 -3.54 -1.84 7.57
N SER A 57 -3.71 -3.14 7.88
CA SER A 57 -2.68 -4.15 7.68
C SER A 57 -2.33 -4.34 6.20
N LEU A 58 -3.34 -4.40 5.33
CA LEU A 58 -3.15 -4.52 3.88
C LEU A 58 -2.46 -3.27 3.30
N PHE A 59 -2.85 -2.09 3.78
CA PHE A 59 -2.21 -0.83 3.43
C PHE A 59 -0.74 -0.81 3.86
N ALA A 60 -0.45 -1.18 5.12
CA ALA A 60 0.89 -1.25 5.67
C ALA A 60 1.77 -2.28 4.93
N LEU A 61 1.21 -3.43 4.56
CA LEU A 61 1.93 -4.46 3.80
C LEU A 61 2.27 -3.96 2.39
N THR A 62 1.33 -3.27 1.74
CA THR A 62 1.54 -2.68 0.41
C THR A 62 2.64 -1.61 0.46
N ASP A 63 2.57 -0.70 1.44
CA ASP A 63 3.61 0.30 1.67
C ASP A 63 4.98 -0.36 1.91
N LEU A 64 5.05 -1.34 2.82
CA LEU A 64 6.29 -2.04 3.15
C LEU A 64 6.92 -2.72 1.92
N ILE A 65 6.12 -3.41 1.11
CA ILE A 65 6.59 -4.06 -0.14
C ILE A 65 7.14 -3.00 -1.10
N VAL A 66 6.46 -1.86 -1.26
CA VAL A 66 6.91 -0.76 -2.12
C VAL A 66 8.21 -0.14 -1.59
N VAL A 67 8.30 0.11 -0.28
CA VAL A 67 9.49 0.65 0.40
C VAL A 67 10.68 -0.28 0.23
N VAL A 68 10.50 -1.58 0.43
CA VAL A 68 11.55 -2.59 0.25
C VAL A 68 11.98 -2.68 -1.21
N ARG A 69 11.04 -2.72 -2.16
CA ARG A 69 11.35 -2.72 -3.60
C ARG A 69 12.10 -1.46 -4.02
N ARG A 70 11.74 -0.29 -3.47
CA ARG A 70 12.45 0.98 -3.71
C ARG A 70 13.85 0.95 -3.14
N ARG A 71 14.05 0.41 -1.94
CA ARG A 71 15.37 0.31 -1.30
C ARG A 71 16.29 -0.66 -2.05
N SER A 72 15.75 -1.77 -2.54
CA SER A 72 16.50 -2.77 -3.32
C SER A 72 16.98 -2.21 -4.67
N ARG A 73 16.20 -1.34 -5.31
CA ARG A 73 16.58 -0.67 -6.57
C ARG A 73 17.73 0.33 -6.41
N ARG A 74 18.12 0.67 -5.17
CA ARG A 74 19.21 1.61 -4.83
C ARG A 74 20.48 0.95 -4.31
N ARG A 75 20.54 -0.38 -4.17
CA ARG A 75 21.79 -1.07 -3.79
C ARG A 75 22.66 -1.24 -5.05
N PRO A 76 23.83 -0.57 -5.15
CA PRO A 76 24.81 -0.91 -6.17
C PRO A 76 25.29 -2.35 -5.94
N PRO A 77 25.61 -3.11 -6.99
CA PRO A 77 26.30 -4.39 -6.84
C PRO A 77 27.58 -4.16 -6.02
N PRO A 78 27.96 -5.07 -5.10
CA PRO A 78 29.30 -5.04 -4.54
C PRO A 78 30.27 -5.10 -5.72
N ASP A 79 31.06 -4.02 -5.83
CA ASP A 79 32.30 -3.98 -6.57
C ASP A 79 33.06 -5.29 -6.29
N ARG A 80 33.19 -6.09 -7.35
CA ARG A 80 34.04 -7.27 -7.40
C ARG A 80 35.28 -6.89 -8.20
N SER A 81 36.13 -6.02 -7.65
CA SER A 81 37.39 -5.60 -8.28
C SER A 81 38.63 -5.79 -7.42
N GLU A 82 38.54 -6.35 -6.21
CA GLU A 82 39.71 -6.69 -5.36
C GLU A 82 40.41 -8.01 -5.77
N GLY A 83 40.59 -8.29 -7.07
CA GLY A 83 41.09 -9.60 -7.48
C GLY A 83 41.74 -9.68 -8.85
N ALA A 84 42.69 -8.80 -9.15
CA ALA A 84 43.70 -9.04 -10.18
C ALA A 84 44.98 -8.32 -9.77
N ALA A 85 45.71 -8.96 -8.85
CA ALA A 85 47.12 -8.70 -8.57
C ALA A 85 47.98 -9.58 -9.48
#